data_AF-A0A4P5UFK9-F1
#
_entry.id   AF-A0A4P5UFK9-F1
#
_cell.length_a   1.000
_cell.length_b   1.000
_cell.length_c   1.000
_cell.angle_alpha   90.00
_cell.angle_beta   90.00
_cell.angle_gamma   90.00
#
_symmetry.space_group_name_H-M   'P 1'
#
loop_
_entity.id
_entity.type
_entity.pdbx_description
1 polymer ?
#
loop_
_entity_poly.entity_id
_entity_poly.type
_entity_poly.pdbx_seq_one_letter_code
_entity_poly.pdbx_strand_id
1 'polypeptide(L)'
;MTKADKIRMTESGAIRLTDDDNSMGGRGDSKSEAKQQADAKQQQKIHKKVEKEKDSSSALTSPKKPLTRLTANQRAFAEHLAAGMNQTEAYIKAYNVRTTNRNVISINASRLARDNRISELLESYADSIAARVVEDATRTRRYVLEELHGHASSTQRTPTEKLRALELMGRAIGMFTDKVEQKVEAISTEQLKKELRNHLVLLDNVRPMKTVEIIAEDAICLNDDDL
;
A
#
# COMPACT_ATOMS: atom_id res chain seq x y z
N MET A 1 25.01 -66.37 -10.94
CA MET A 1 24.83 -65.77 -12.29
C MET A 1 23.33 -65.65 -12.58
N THR A 2 22.96 -64.70 -13.46
CA THR A 2 21.65 -64.44 -14.13
C THR A 2 20.63 -63.56 -13.38
N LYS A 3 20.53 -62.24 -13.66
CA LYS A 3 19.81 -61.49 -14.73
C LYS A 3 18.28 -61.36 -14.52
N ALA A 4 17.88 -60.11 -14.25
CA ALA A 4 16.69 -59.32 -14.67
C ALA A 4 15.34 -60.01 -15.03
N ASP A 5 14.20 -59.50 -14.52
CA ASP A 5 13.21 -58.73 -15.33
C ASP A 5 11.91 -58.31 -14.58
N LYS A 6 11.69 -56.99 -14.56
CA LYS A 6 10.49 -56.13 -14.68
C LYS A 6 9.00 -56.63 -14.60
N ILE A 7 8.22 -55.82 -13.83
CA ILE A 7 6.84 -55.27 -14.03
C ILE A 7 5.61 -56.09 -13.56
N ARG A 8 4.82 -55.52 -12.61
CA ARG A 8 3.41 -55.04 -12.79
C ARG A 8 2.86 -54.36 -11.51
N MET A 9 2.26 -53.18 -11.69
CA MET A 9 1.35 -52.49 -10.75
C MET A 9 -0.06 -53.06 -10.87
N THR A 10 -0.77 -53.19 -9.73
CA THR A 10 -2.24 -53.07 -9.54
C THR A 10 -2.47 -52.85 -8.03
N GLU A 11 -2.76 -51.64 -7.56
CA GLU A 11 -4.11 -51.09 -7.29
C GLU A 11 -4.84 -51.64 -6.04
N SER A 12 -5.24 -50.70 -5.17
CA SER A 12 -6.33 -50.74 -4.19
C SER A 12 -6.11 -51.45 -2.84
N GLY A 13 -5.95 -50.64 -1.78
CA GLY A 13 -6.06 -51.05 -0.38
C GLY A 13 -6.98 -50.10 0.40
N ALA A 14 -8.28 -50.35 0.36
CA ALA A 14 -9.28 -49.71 1.22
C ALA A 14 -9.69 -50.72 2.31
N ILE A 15 -9.50 -50.37 3.59
CA ILE A 15 -9.96 -51.16 4.73
C ILE A 15 -11.31 -50.57 5.17
N ARG A 16 -12.39 -51.35 5.00
CA ARG A 16 -13.68 -51.18 5.66
C ARG A 16 -13.68 -52.04 6.92
N LEU A 17 -14.06 -51.47 8.06
CA LEU A 17 -14.47 -52.20 9.26
C LEU A 17 -15.95 -51.89 9.48
N THR A 18 -16.78 -52.90 9.27
CA THR A 18 -18.20 -52.96 9.61
C THR A 18 -18.35 -53.73 10.92
N ASP A 19 -19.11 -53.13 11.83
CA ASP A 19 -20.14 -53.67 12.73
C ASP A 19 -19.86 -54.92 13.58
N ASP A 20 -20.09 -54.80 14.91
CA ASP A 20 -20.81 -55.80 15.72
C ASP A 20 -21.32 -55.19 17.05
N ASP A 21 -22.55 -55.57 17.41
CA ASP A 21 -23.51 -55.01 18.36
C ASP A 21 -23.27 -55.27 19.87
N ASN A 22 -23.82 -54.42 20.77
CA ASN A 22 -24.71 -54.88 21.87
C ASN A 22 -25.52 -53.76 22.56
N SER A 23 -26.76 -54.10 22.88
CA SER A 23 -27.91 -53.33 23.39
C SER A 23 -27.89 -52.93 24.88
N MET A 24 -28.45 -51.75 25.25
CA MET A 24 -29.56 -51.60 26.23
C MET A 24 -29.96 -50.13 26.55
N GLY A 25 -31.22 -49.79 26.22
CA GLY A 25 -32.22 -49.07 27.04
C GLY A 25 -31.97 -47.65 27.63
N GLY A 26 -32.74 -46.65 27.18
CA GLY A 26 -33.01 -45.41 27.93
C GLY A 26 -33.86 -44.37 27.19
N ARG A 27 -35.01 -43.99 27.76
CA ARG A 27 -36.04 -43.07 27.22
C ARG A 27 -35.69 -41.56 27.35
N GLY A 28 -36.23 -40.72 26.45
CA GLY A 28 -36.31 -39.23 26.50
C GLY A 28 -35.36 -38.55 25.50
N ASP A 29 -35.69 -37.55 24.67
CA ASP A 29 -36.66 -36.46 24.75
C ASP A 29 -37.02 -35.94 23.34
N SER A 30 -38.30 -35.83 23.03
CA SER A 30 -38.88 -35.23 21.82
C SER A 30 -38.97 -33.68 21.87
N LYS A 31 -37.99 -33.02 22.49
CA LYS A 31 -37.99 -31.54 22.69
C LYS A 31 -36.90 -30.77 21.94
N SER A 32 -36.05 -31.42 21.16
CA SER A 32 -34.92 -30.77 20.48
C SER A 32 -35.26 -30.17 19.11
N GLU A 33 -36.25 -30.68 18.40
CA GLU A 33 -36.58 -30.22 17.03
C GLU A 33 -37.40 -28.92 17.01
N ALA A 34 -38.28 -28.70 17.99
CA ALA A 34 -39.08 -27.48 18.10
C ALA A 34 -38.23 -26.24 18.46
N LYS A 35 -37.11 -26.43 19.16
CA LYS A 35 -36.19 -25.35 19.54
C LYS A 35 -35.35 -24.87 18.34
N GLN A 36 -34.87 -25.81 17.53
CA GLN A 36 -34.07 -25.51 16.33
C GLN A 36 -34.88 -24.79 15.24
N GLN A 37 -36.18 -25.07 15.09
CA GLN A 37 -37.05 -24.33 14.16
C GLN A 37 -37.46 -22.93 14.67
N ALA A 38 -37.50 -22.71 15.98
CA ALA A 38 -37.75 -21.39 16.55
C ALA A 38 -36.55 -20.45 16.34
N ASP A 39 -35.33 -20.95 16.55
CA ASP A 39 -34.10 -20.18 16.40
C ASP A 39 -33.85 -19.73 14.95
N ALA A 40 -34.17 -20.59 13.96
CA ALA A 40 -34.09 -20.25 12.54
C ALA A 40 -35.09 -19.14 12.12
N LYS A 41 -36.30 -19.14 12.68
CA LYS A 41 -37.30 -18.07 12.44
C LYS A 41 -36.90 -16.75 13.12
N GLN A 42 -36.17 -16.82 14.24
CA GLN A 42 -35.72 -15.63 14.95
C GLN A 42 -34.55 -14.94 14.24
N GLN A 43 -33.63 -15.70 13.64
CA GLN A 43 -32.55 -15.17 12.81
C GLN A 43 -33.06 -14.49 11.52
N GLN A 44 -34.09 -15.06 10.86
CA GLN A 44 -34.70 -14.42 9.69
C GLN A 44 -35.43 -13.12 10.02
N LYS A 45 -36.04 -13.02 11.22
CA LYS A 45 -36.63 -11.76 11.70
C LYS A 45 -35.57 -10.68 11.98
N ILE A 46 -34.37 -11.07 12.44
CA ILE A 46 -33.26 -10.13 12.68
C ILE A 46 -32.72 -9.60 11.34
N HIS A 47 -32.46 -10.46 10.35
CA HIS A 47 -31.99 -10.02 9.03
C HIS A 47 -33.01 -9.12 8.31
N LYS A 48 -34.32 -9.43 8.41
CA LYS A 48 -35.37 -8.59 7.80
C LYS A 48 -35.61 -7.26 8.54
N LYS A 49 -35.21 -7.15 9.82
CA LYS A 49 -35.28 -5.91 10.60
C LYS A 49 -34.05 -5.02 10.38
N VAL A 50 -32.87 -5.62 10.16
CA VAL A 50 -31.62 -4.90 9.84
C VAL A 50 -31.65 -4.27 8.44
N GLU A 51 -32.38 -4.83 7.48
CA GLU A 51 -32.57 -4.19 6.16
C GLU A 51 -33.60 -3.07 6.15
N LYS A 52 -34.43 -2.92 7.20
CA LYS A 52 -35.53 -1.94 7.22
C LYS A 52 -35.27 -0.70 8.09
N GLU A 53 -34.17 -0.65 8.82
CA GLU A 53 -33.82 0.46 9.74
C GLU A 53 -32.66 1.36 9.24
N LYS A 54 -32.09 1.12 8.05
CA LYS A 54 -31.04 2.00 7.47
C LYS A 54 -31.55 3.25 6.73
N ASP A 55 -32.86 3.39 6.53
CA ASP A 55 -33.44 4.46 5.70
C ASP A 55 -34.09 5.61 6.50
N SER A 56 -33.86 5.73 7.81
CA SER A 56 -34.63 6.66 8.66
C SER A 56 -33.80 7.62 9.54
N SER A 57 -32.62 8.05 9.10
CA SER A 57 -32.00 9.25 9.68
C SER A 57 -31.04 9.96 8.72
N SER A 58 -31.56 10.95 7.99
CA SER A 58 -30.86 12.22 7.67
C SER A 58 -31.70 13.00 6.67
N ALA A 59 -32.61 13.81 7.18
CA ALA A 59 -33.29 14.85 6.41
C ALA A 59 -32.27 15.92 5.94
N LEU A 60 -32.51 16.44 4.73
CA LEU A 60 -31.85 17.59 4.08
C LEU A 60 -30.44 17.35 3.51
N THR A 61 -30.33 16.70 2.35
CA THR A 61 -29.31 17.06 1.33
C THR A 61 -29.81 16.71 -0.08
N SER A 62 -29.56 17.64 -1.00
CA SER A 62 -29.87 17.67 -2.44
C SER A 62 -29.73 16.33 -3.18
N PRO A 63 -30.43 16.12 -4.32
CA PRO A 63 -30.45 14.84 -5.01
C PRO A 63 -29.02 14.38 -5.36
N LYS A 64 -28.56 13.32 -4.70
CA LYS A 64 -27.29 12.66 -5.01
C LYS A 64 -27.39 12.10 -6.43
N LYS A 65 -26.73 12.76 -7.39
CA LYS A 65 -26.53 12.23 -8.74
C LYS A 65 -25.97 10.80 -8.62
N PRO A 66 -26.41 9.85 -9.47
CA PRO A 66 -25.83 8.52 -9.49
C PRO A 66 -24.31 8.66 -9.69
N LEU A 67 -23.52 7.87 -8.96
CA LEU A 67 -22.06 7.86 -9.06
C LEU A 67 -21.66 7.52 -10.49
N THR A 68 -21.50 8.56 -11.32
CA THR A 68 -21.14 8.39 -12.72
C THR A 68 -19.70 7.88 -12.78
N ARG A 69 -19.49 6.86 -13.61
CA ARG A 69 -18.14 6.36 -13.94
C ARG A 69 -17.28 7.52 -14.44
N LEU A 70 -15.98 7.47 -14.12
CA LEU A 70 -15.00 8.46 -14.56
C LEU A 70 -15.02 8.57 -16.10
N THR A 71 -15.03 9.79 -16.64
CA THR A 71 -15.04 10.00 -18.09
C THR A 71 -13.69 9.67 -18.70
N ALA A 72 -13.62 9.44 -20.03
CA ALA A 72 -12.37 9.12 -20.71
C ALA A 72 -11.31 10.23 -20.52
N ASN A 73 -11.70 11.50 -20.64
CA ASN A 73 -10.79 12.63 -20.46
C ASN A 73 -10.29 12.74 -19.01
N GLN A 74 -11.13 12.42 -18.03
CA GLN A 74 -10.73 12.42 -16.62
C GLN A 74 -9.73 11.28 -16.31
N ARG A 75 -9.87 10.12 -16.97
CA ARG A 75 -8.86 9.05 -16.90
C ARG A 75 -7.54 9.47 -17.53
N ALA A 76 -7.58 10.06 -18.73
CA ALA A 76 -6.39 10.57 -19.40
C ALA A 76 -5.66 11.62 -18.55
N PHE A 77 -6.41 12.48 -17.86
CA PHE A 77 -5.84 13.43 -16.89
C PHE A 77 -5.10 12.73 -15.75
N ALA A 78 -5.72 11.71 -15.14
CA ALA A 78 -5.10 10.92 -14.07
C ALA A 78 -3.85 10.15 -14.55
N GLU A 79 -3.89 9.61 -15.76
CA GLU A 79 -2.75 8.94 -16.40
C GLU A 79 -1.56 9.90 -16.60
N HIS A 80 -1.82 11.12 -17.10
CA HIS A 80 -0.78 12.14 -17.26
C HIS A 80 -0.20 12.61 -15.91
N LEU A 81 -1.02 12.68 -14.86
CA LEU A 81 -0.54 12.95 -13.51
C LEU A 81 0.34 11.81 -12.98
N ALA A 82 -0.07 10.55 -13.17
CA ALA A 82 0.73 9.38 -12.80
C ALA A 82 2.05 9.31 -13.58
N ALA A 83 2.09 9.83 -14.80
CA ALA A 83 3.30 9.99 -15.60
C ALA A 83 4.24 11.13 -15.10
N GLY A 84 3.84 11.88 -14.07
CA GLY A 84 4.66 12.93 -13.45
C GLY A 84 4.49 14.32 -14.07
N MET A 85 3.48 14.55 -14.91
CA MET A 85 3.21 15.88 -15.47
C MET A 85 2.57 16.81 -14.43
N ASN A 86 2.78 18.12 -14.59
CA ASN A 86 2.11 19.11 -13.75
C ASN A 86 0.59 19.12 -14.03
N GLN A 87 -0.24 19.43 -13.03
CA GLN A 87 -1.71 19.46 -13.14
C GLN A 87 -2.20 20.31 -14.31
N THR A 88 -1.57 21.47 -14.52
CA THR A 88 -1.95 22.38 -15.62
C THR A 88 -1.67 21.74 -16.99
N GLU A 89 -0.51 21.09 -17.14
CA GLU A 89 -0.10 20.44 -18.39
C GLU A 89 -0.92 19.19 -18.69
N ALA A 90 -1.16 18.36 -17.66
CA ALA A 90 -2.02 17.20 -17.74
C ALA A 90 -3.43 17.58 -18.20
N TYR A 91 -3.98 18.69 -17.69
CA TYR A 91 -5.30 19.17 -18.08
C TYR A 91 -5.35 19.66 -19.52
N ILE A 92 -4.32 20.40 -19.97
CA ILE A 92 -4.21 20.86 -21.36
C ILE A 92 -4.18 19.66 -22.32
N LYS A 93 -3.38 18.64 -22.02
CA LYS A 93 -3.26 17.42 -22.85
C LYS A 93 -4.55 16.59 -22.85
N ALA A 94 -5.19 16.43 -21.69
CA ALA A 94 -6.41 15.62 -21.59
C ALA A 94 -7.64 16.26 -22.25
N TYR A 95 -7.76 17.59 -22.22
CA TYR A 95 -8.94 18.31 -22.72
C TYR A 95 -8.71 19.12 -23.99
N ASN A 96 -7.48 19.13 -24.55
CA ASN A 96 -7.11 19.92 -25.73
C ASN A 96 -7.61 21.37 -25.63
N VAL A 97 -7.25 22.03 -24.53
CA VAL A 97 -7.79 23.34 -24.16
C VAL A 97 -7.41 24.40 -25.21
N ARG A 98 -8.41 25.13 -25.71
CA ARG A 98 -8.23 26.21 -26.71
C ARG A 98 -7.87 27.56 -26.10
N THR A 99 -8.19 27.77 -24.84
CA THR A 99 -8.00 29.04 -24.13
C THR A 99 -6.53 29.23 -23.74
N THR A 100 -5.97 30.42 -24.00
CA THR A 100 -4.58 30.75 -23.65
C THR A 100 -4.42 31.24 -22.20
N ASN A 101 -5.52 31.57 -21.51
CA ASN A 101 -5.50 32.07 -20.14
C ASN A 101 -5.11 30.96 -19.14
N ARG A 102 -3.87 31.02 -18.66
CA ARG A 102 -3.29 30.06 -17.72
C ARG A 102 -4.00 29.97 -16.38
N ASN A 103 -4.58 31.06 -15.89
CA ASN A 103 -5.26 31.09 -14.59
C ASN A 103 -6.52 30.21 -14.60
N VAL A 104 -7.31 30.29 -15.67
CA VAL A 104 -8.52 29.47 -15.85
C VAL A 104 -8.15 27.97 -15.91
N ILE A 105 -7.08 27.64 -16.64
CA ILE A 105 -6.58 26.27 -16.77
C ILE A 105 -6.14 25.73 -15.40
N SER A 106 -5.35 26.50 -14.66
CA SER A 106 -4.85 26.09 -13.33
C SER A 106 -5.99 25.87 -12.33
N ILE A 107 -6.99 26.75 -12.31
CA ILE A 107 -8.17 26.62 -11.42
C ILE A 107 -8.95 25.35 -11.77
N ASN A 108 -9.20 25.10 -13.06
CA ASN A 108 -9.95 23.92 -13.51
C ASN A 108 -9.18 22.62 -13.25
N ALA A 109 -7.88 22.60 -13.51
CA ALA A 109 -7.01 21.46 -13.21
C ALA A 109 -6.98 21.15 -11.70
N SER A 110 -6.83 22.18 -10.86
CA SER A 110 -6.84 22.03 -9.40
C SER A 110 -8.18 21.52 -8.89
N ARG A 111 -9.29 22.00 -9.46
CA ARG A 111 -10.64 21.52 -9.12
C ARG A 111 -10.82 20.05 -9.50
N LEU A 112 -10.27 19.64 -10.65
CA LEU A 112 -10.34 18.27 -11.12
C LEU A 112 -9.48 17.33 -10.26
N ALA A 113 -8.27 17.76 -9.87
CA ALA A 113 -7.39 16.99 -9.01
C ALA A 113 -7.97 16.71 -7.60
N ARG A 114 -8.90 17.55 -7.13
CA ARG A 114 -9.62 17.37 -5.86
C ARG A 114 -10.83 16.43 -5.94
N ASP A 115 -11.20 15.96 -7.14
CA ASP A 115 -12.28 14.98 -7.28
C ASP A 115 -11.85 13.65 -6.65
N ASN A 116 -12.60 13.17 -5.65
CA ASN A 116 -12.29 11.95 -4.92
C ASN A 116 -12.12 10.72 -5.82
N ARG A 117 -12.83 10.68 -6.95
CA ARG A 117 -12.75 9.57 -7.90
C ARG A 117 -11.41 9.54 -8.65
N ILE A 118 -10.81 10.71 -8.83
CA ILE A 118 -9.50 10.86 -9.50
C ILE A 118 -8.39 10.56 -8.52
N SER A 119 -8.52 10.98 -7.25
CA SER A 119 -7.56 10.60 -6.21
C SER A 119 -7.54 9.10 -5.97
N GLU A 120 -8.68 8.43 -5.91
CA GLU A 120 -8.75 6.96 -5.79
C GLU A 120 -8.09 6.24 -6.97
N LEU A 121 -8.32 6.73 -8.20
CA LEU A 121 -7.64 6.19 -9.38
C LEU A 121 -6.12 6.42 -9.31
N LEU A 122 -5.67 7.59 -8.86
CA LEU A 122 -4.26 7.90 -8.72
C LEU A 122 -3.57 7.02 -7.68
N GLU A 123 -4.24 6.75 -6.56
CA GLU A 123 -3.79 5.82 -5.53
C GLU A 123 -3.63 4.41 -6.10
N SER A 124 -4.60 3.93 -6.88
CA SER A 124 -4.48 2.63 -7.55
C SER A 124 -3.28 2.53 -8.51
N TYR A 125 -2.93 3.63 -9.19
CA TYR A 125 -1.73 3.68 -10.01
C TYR A 125 -0.46 3.63 -9.14
N ALA A 126 -0.42 4.39 -8.05
CA ALA A 126 0.71 4.38 -7.12
C ALA A 126 0.95 2.97 -6.55
N ASP A 127 -0.12 2.30 -6.12
CA ASP A 127 -0.06 0.91 -5.64
C ASP A 127 0.43 -0.05 -6.73
N SER A 128 -0.06 0.10 -7.96
CA SER A 128 0.41 -0.73 -9.08
C SER A 128 1.90 -0.54 -9.37
N ILE A 129 2.40 0.68 -9.27
CA ILE A 129 3.82 1.00 -9.48
C ILE A 129 4.64 0.39 -8.36
N ALA A 130 4.22 0.56 -7.11
CA ALA A 130 4.90 -0.01 -5.95
C ALA A 130 4.97 -1.55 -6.04
N ALA A 131 3.86 -2.20 -6.40
CA ALA A 131 3.82 -3.65 -6.61
C ALA A 131 4.78 -4.09 -7.71
N ARG A 132 4.84 -3.37 -8.84
CA ARG A 132 5.77 -3.68 -9.94
C ARG A 132 7.24 -3.54 -9.54
N VAL A 133 7.59 -2.54 -8.75
CA VAL A 133 8.97 -2.36 -8.26
C VAL A 133 9.37 -3.53 -7.34
N VAL A 134 8.48 -3.94 -6.44
CA VAL A 134 8.73 -5.10 -5.57
C VAL A 134 8.85 -6.38 -6.39
N GLU A 135 7.93 -6.60 -7.34
CA GLU A 135 7.96 -7.75 -8.22
C GLU A 135 9.25 -7.80 -9.03
N ASP A 136 9.68 -6.70 -9.64
CA ASP A 136 10.91 -6.61 -10.42
C ASP A 136 12.15 -6.92 -9.57
N ALA A 137 12.21 -6.40 -8.35
CA ALA A 137 13.29 -6.72 -7.41
C ALA A 137 13.30 -8.22 -7.05
N THR A 138 12.12 -8.82 -6.81
CA THR A 138 12.04 -10.27 -6.54
C THR A 138 12.37 -11.12 -7.76
N ARG A 139 11.96 -10.70 -8.95
CA ARG A 139 12.22 -11.39 -10.22
C ARG A 139 13.70 -11.36 -10.55
N THR A 140 14.33 -10.20 -10.43
CA THR A 140 15.78 -10.03 -10.61
C THR A 140 16.54 -10.90 -9.62
N ARG A 141 16.16 -10.88 -8.33
CA ARG A 141 16.79 -11.74 -7.32
C ARG A 141 16.67 -13.23 -7.67
N ARG A 142 15.47 -13.71 -8.05
CA ARG A 142 15.25 -15.10 -8.45
C ARG A 142 16.10 -15.47 -9.67
N TYR A 143 16.10 -14.62 -10.68
CA TYR A 143 16.89 -14.84 -11.90
C TYR A 143 18.39 -14.98 -11.60
N VAL A 144 18.95 -14.05 -10.80
CA VAL A 144 20.37 -14.10 -10.42
C VAL A 144 20.69 -15.37 -9.62
N LEU A 145 19.83 -15.77 -8.68
CA LEU A 145 20.05 -16.99 -7.89
C LEU A 145 19.99 -18.25 -8.75
N GLU A 146 19.07 -18.32 -9.71
CA GLU A 146 18.95 -19.45 -10.65
C GLU A 146 20.20 -19.57 -11.53
N GLU A 147 20.68 -18.44 -12.09
CA GLU A 147 21.92 -18.41 -12.89
C GLU A 147 23.14 -18.83 -12.07
N LEU A 148 23.29 -18.31 -10.84
CA LEU A 148 24.38 -18.69 -9.94
C LEU A 148 24.32 -20.17 -9.56
N HIS A 149 23.13 -20.71 -9.33
CA HIS A 149 22.94 -22.13 -9.08
C HIS A 149 23.33 -22.96 -10.31
N GLY A 150 22.93 -22.55 -11.51
CA GLY A 150 23.35 -23.18 -12.76
C GLY A 150 24.87 -23.16 -12.94
N HIS A 151 25.54 -22.07 -12.55
CA HIS A 151 26.99 -21.93 -12.61
C HIS A 151 27.70 -22.83 -11.59
N ALA A 152 27.17 -22.98 -10.38
CA ALA A 152 27.71 -23.87 -9.35
C ALA A 152 27.54 -25.35 -9.71
N SER A 153 26.41 -25.71 -10.34
CA SER A 153 26.08 -27.09 -10.72
C SER A 153 26.68 -27.53 -12.07
N SER A 154 27.14 -26.58 -12.90
CA SER A 154 27.72 -26.90 -14.20
C SER A 154 29.07 -27.63 -14.09
N THR A 155 29.24 -28.72 -14.83
CA THR A 155 30.52 -29.43 -14.92
C THR A 155 31.58 -28.66 -15.72
N GLN A 156 31.17 -27.77 -16.63
CA GLN A 156 32.05 -27.08 -17.58
C GLN A 156 32.84 -25.90 -16.99
N ARG A 157 32.46 -25.42 -15.79
CA ARG A 157 33.10 -24.27 -15.16
C ARG A 157 34.28 -24.65 -14.28
N THR A 158 35.21 -23.71 -14.09
CA THR A 158 36.36 -23.90 -13.22
C THR A 158 35.92 -24.05 -11.76
N PRO A 159 36.66 -24.80 -10.91
CA PRO A 159 36.31 -24.94 -9.49
C PRO A 159 36.27 -23.59 -8.76
N THR A 160 37.13 -22.64 -9.14
CA THR A 160 37.16 -21.27 -8.59
C THR A 160 35.84 -20.53 -8.87
N GLU A 161 35.31 -20.60 -10.09
CA GLU A 161 34.04 -19.97 -10.44
C GLU A 161 32.86 -20.59 -9.68
N LYS A 162 32.87 -21.91 -9.46
CA LYS A 162 31.84 -22.60 -8.67
C LYS A 162 31.85 -22.14 -7.21
N LEU A 163 33.03 -22.07 -6.60
CA LEU A 163 33.19 -21.58 -5.23
C LEU A 163 32.76 -20.12 -5.11
N ARG A 164 33.12 -19.27 -6.08
CA ARG A 164 32.69 -17.87 -6.13
C ARG A 164 31.16 -17.74 -6.23
N ALA A 165 30.53 -18.57 -7.07
CA ALA A 165 29.07 -18.58 -7.19
C ALA A 165 28.38 -19.01 -5.88
N LEU A 166 28.90 -20.06 -5.21
CA LEU A 166 28.41 -20.51 -3.91
C LEU A 166 28.62 -19.45 -2.82
N GLU A 167 29.75 -18.75 -2.81
CA GLU A 167 30.02 -17.63 -1.91
C GLU A 167 28.98 -16.51 -2.12
N LEU A 168 28.76 -16.08 -3.36
CA LEU A 168 27.80 -15.02 -3.68
C LEU A 168 26.36 -15.40 -3.30
N MET A 169 25.95 -16.64 -3.55
CA MET A 169 24.65 -17.13 -3.08
C MET A 169 24.54 -17.13 -1.56
N GLY A 170 25.58 -17.60 -0.85
CA GLY A 170 25.62 -17.55 0.62
C GLY A 170 25.59 -16.11 1.17
N ARG A 171 26.21 -15.14 0.48
CA ARG A 171 26.12 -13.71 0.84
C ARG A 171 24.70 -13.19 0.66
N ALA A 172 24.02 -13.58 -0.42
CA ALA A 172 22.65 -13.17 -0.69
C ALA A 172 21.63 -13.66 0.35
N ILE A 173 21.86 -14.81 0.98
CA ILE A 173 21.03 -15.33 2.08
C ILE A 173 21.52 -14.92 3.48
N GLY A 174 22.58 -14.12 3.56
CA GLY A 174 23.11 -13.61 4.83
C GLY A 174 23.93 -14.61 5.65
N MET A 175 24.47 -15.68 5.03
CA MET A 175 25.36 -16.63 5.73
C MET A 175 26.72 -16.01 6.09
N PHE A 176 27.18 -15.03 5.32
CA PHE A 176 28.42 -14.33 5.59
C PHE A 176 28.11 -12.96 6.19
N THR A 177 28.72 -12.67 7.34
CA THR A 177 28.69 -11.34 7.95
C THR A 177 30.04 -10.67 7.72
N ASP A 178 30.03 -9.48 7.13
CA ASP A 178 31.26 -8.70 7.00
C ASP A 178 31.57 -8.07 8.37
N LYS A 179 32.78 -8.33 8.88
CA LYS A 179 33.23 -7.78 10.16
C LYS A 179 33.53 -6.28 9.97
N VAL A 180 32.53 -5.44 10.23
CA VAL A 180 32.71 -3.98 10.20
C VAL A 180 33.39 -3.56 11.50
N GLU A 181 34.70 -3.37 11.46
CA GLU A 181 35.44 -2.76 12.56
C GLU A 181 35.13 -1.25 12.56
N GLN A 182 34.08 -0.87 13.29
CA GLN A 182 33.74 0.52 13.48
C GLN A 182 34.76 1.13 14.45
N LYS A 183 35.72 1.88 13.90
CA LYS A 183 36.58 2.75 14.70
C LYS A 183 35.70 3.87 15.26
N VAL A 184 35.19 3.66 16.47
CA VAL A 184 34.63 4.74 17.28
C VAL A 184 35.83 5.58 17.70
N GLU A 185 36.12 6.62 16.92
CA GLU A 185 36.96 7.70 17.43
C GLU A 185 36.23 8.27 18.65
N ALA A 186 36.80 8.06 19.83
CA ALA A 186 36.25 8.62 21.05
C ALA A 186 36.46 10.14 21.00
N ILE A 187 35.50 10.85 20.40
CA ILE A 187 35.52 12.31 20.35
C ILE A 187 35.47 12.79 21.81
N SER A 188 36.48 13.56 22.20
CA SER A 188 36.56 14.06 23.57
C SER A 188 35.42 15.02 23.85
N THR A 189 34.95 15.05 25.10
CA THR A 189 33.89 15.97 25.54
C THR A 189 34.24 17.44 25.26
N GLU A 190 35.52 17.79 25.28
CA GLU A 190 36.02 19.13 24.97
C GLU A 190 35.94 19.47 23.48
N GLN A 191 36.18 18.51 22.59
CA GLN A 191 35.96 18.69 21.14
C GLN A 191 34.47 18.92 20.84
N LEU A 192 33.58 18.12 21.43
CA LEU A 192 32.13 18.30 21.29
C LEU A 192 31.67 19.68 21.77
N LYS A 193 32.15 20.13 22.94
CA LYS A 193 31.84 21.46 23.46
C LYS A 193 32.34 22.58 22.54
N LYS A 194 33.51 22.40 21.91
CA LYS A 194 34.08 23.38 20.98
C LYS A 194 33.24 23.48 19.71
N GLU A 195 32.85 22.35 19.12
CA GLU A 195 31.98 22.32 17.94
C GLU A 195 30.61 22.93 18.22
N LEU A 196 29.99 22.57 19.34
CA LEU A 196 28.71 23.16 19.77
C LEU A 196 28.80 24.67 19.93
N ARG A 197 29.87 25.17 20.57
CA ARG A 197 30.09 26.62 20.69
C ARG A 197 30.20 27.30 19.32
N ASN A 198 30.95 26.70 18.38
CA ASN A 198 31.08 27.25 17.03
C ASN A 198 29.73 27.33 16.31
N HIS A 199 28.89 26.29 16.43
CA HIS A 199 27.55 26.28 15.84
C HIS A 199 26.61 27.32 16.48
N LEU A 200 26.67 27.52 17.80
CA LEU A 200 25.86 28.52 18.48
C LEU A 200 26.25 29.95 18.08
N VAL A 201 27.55 30.23 17.92
CA VAL A 201 28.04 31.54 17.47
C VAL A 201 27.57 31.86 16.05
N LEU A 202 27.47 30.85 15.18
CA LEU A 202 26.92 31.02 13.83
C LEU A 202 25.44 31.40 13.84
N LEU A 203 24.67 30.89 14.80
CA LEU A 203 23.24 31.17 14.94
C LEU A 203 22.96 32.54 15.57
N ASP A 204 23.84 33.03 16.44
CA ASP A 204 23.67 34.32 17.12
C ASP A 204 23.72 35.52 16.14
N ASN A 205 24.35 35.34 14.98
CA ASN A 205 24.41 36.37 13.92
C ASN A 205 23.15 36.43 13.04
N VAL A 206 22.17 35.55 13.26
CA VAL A 206 20.92 35.52 12.49
C VAL A 206 19.88 36.38 13.18
N ARG A 207 19.42 37.46 12.52
CA ARG A 207 18.34 38.30 13.03
C ARG A 207 17.06 37.46 13.17
N PRO A 208 16.41 37.42 14.33
CA PRO A 208 15.10 36.78 14.46
C PRO A 208 14.10 37.53 13.59
N MET A 209 13.32 36.80 12.78
CA MET A 209 12.24 37.40 12.02
C MET A 209 11.22 38.00 12.99
N LYS A 210 10.94 39.31 12.87
CA LYS A 210 9.88 39.97 13.65
C LYS A 210 8.56 39.28 13.35
N THR A 211 7.87 38.84 14.40
CA THR A 211 6.45 38.49 14.34
C THR A 211 5.69 39.71 13.83
N VAL A 212 4.98 39.54 12.71
CA VAL A 212 4.15 40.60 12.14
C VAL A 212 2.95 40.80 13.04
N GLU A 213 2.93 41.90 13.80
CA GLU A 213 1.74 42.38 14.47
C GLU A 213 0.77 42.90 13.40
N ILE A 214 -0.41 42.27 13.30
CA ILE A 214 -1.50 42.74 12.44
C ILE A 214 -2.13 43.94 13.16
N ILE A 215 -1.77 45.14 12.73
CA ILE A 215 -2.35 46.39 13.24
C ILE A 215 -3.73 46.56 12.59
N ALA A 216 -4.78 46.55 13.42
CA ALA A 216 -6.12 46.98 13.03
C ALA A 216 -6.22 48.49 13.27
N GLU A 217 -6.10 49.29 12.22
CA GLU A 217 -6.35 50.74 12.25
C GLU A 217 -7.22 51.14 11.06
N ASP A 218 -8.52 50.83 11.16
CA ASP A 218 -9.58 51.56 10.46
C ASP A 218 -10.34 52.38 11.51
N ALA A 219 -9.90 53.63 11.72
CA ALA A 219 -10.68 54.65 12.40
C ALA A 219 -10.48 55.99 11.68
N ILE A 220 -11.38 56.25 10.73
CA ILE A 220 -11.54 57.54 10.06
C ILE A 220 -12.32 58.46 10.99
N CYS A 221 -11.68 59.51 11.49
CA CYS A 221 -12.37 60.68 12.05
C CYS A 221 -11.82 61.91 11.31
N LEU A 222 -12.57 62.39 10.31
CA LEU A 222 -12.32 63.68 9.63
C LEU A 222 -12.88 64.80 10.51
N ASN A 223 -12.04 65.81 10.73
CA ASN A 223 -12.27 66.96 11.60
C ASN A 223 -13.36 67.91 11.08
N ASP A 224 -14.12 68.48 12.01
CA ASP A 224 -14.84 69.73 11.87
C ASP A 224 -13.81 70.88 11.78
N ASP A 225 -13.86 71.70 10.72
CA ASP A 225 -13.45 73.12 10.69
C ASP A 225 -13.54 73.67 9.25
N ASP A 226 -14.77 73.95 8.79
CA ASP A 226 -15.05 74.90 7.69
C ASP A 226 -15.63 76.19 8.31
N LEU A 227 -14.80 77.24 8.35
CA LEU A 227 -15.18 78.65 8.53
C LEU A 227 -14.36 79.50 7.56
#